data_AF-A0A6I5VN34-F1
#
_entry.id   AF-A0A6I5VN34-F1
#
_cell.length_a   1.000
_cell.length_b   1.000
_cell.length_c   1.000
_cell.angle_alpha   90.00
_cell.angle_beta   90.00
_cell.angle_gamma   90.00
#
_symmetry.space_group_name_H-M   'P 1'
#
loop_
_entity.id
_entity.type
_entity.pdbx_description
1 polymer ?
#
loop_
_entity_poly.entity_id
_entity_poly.type
_entity_poly.pdbx_seq_one_letter_code
_entity_poly.pdbx_strand_id
1 'polypeptide(L)'
;MGGYRDALVWSDVARLARKGRDVVLVSSDKRAFAGRDGSLSQALSAEIADASGSVELVPEFGPWLLAALPDGSDDLVQAVVDAQDQELYDYLVASDVQSDLGPEVVDLGFAKSPLDVSMDEVEWGGTLTRISTVAGPDGLYVAEYDLDFSIALSGTFAPWDVRDDAWVTRSREELGRVILEGELQMVLRITVLFGGDVSFSIEEESWRRADGVSSGLDVYRPEWNQLQTPLLDDSGHFW
;
A
#
# COMPACT_ATOMS: atom_id res chain seq x y z
N MET A 1 -4.70 5.53 47.93
CA MET A 1 -4.12 6.89 48.01
C MET A 1 -3.87 7.40 46.60
N GLY A 2 -4.91 7.91 45.90
CA GLY A 2 -4.83 8.33 44.48
C GLY A 2 -5.22 9.79 44.20
N GLY A 3 -5.88 10.49 45.14
CA GLY A 3 -6.61 11.72 44.85
C GLY A 3 -5.81 12.94 44.35
N TYR A 4 -4.49 13.01 44.56
CA TYR A 4 -3.69 14.12 44.00
C TYR A 4 -3.51 13.99 42.48
N ARG A 5 -3.29 12.78 41.97
CA ARG A 5 -3.17 12.51 40.53
C ARG A 5 -4.49 12.76 39.83
N ASP A 6 -5.59 12.30 40.44
CA ASP A 6 -6.94 12.45 39.90
C ASP A 6 -7.35 13.93 39.81
N ALA A 7 -6.99 14.74 40.81
CA ALA A 7 -7.23 16.18 40.81
C ALA A 7 -6.44 16.92 39.70
N LEU A 8 -5.21 16.50 39.42
CA LEU A 8 -4.42 17.07 38.32
C LEU A 8 -5.01 16.73 36.95
N VAL A 9 -5.38 15.46 36.73
CA VAL A 9 -6.06 15.01 35.51
C VAL A 9 -7.37 15.79 35.32
N TRP A 10 -8.17 15.93 36.38
CA TRP A 10 -9.42 16.70 36.32
C TRP A 10 -9.19 18.18 35.98
N SER A 11 -8.19 18.81 36.59
CA SER A 11 -7.85 20.20 36.31
C SER A 11 -7.57 20.43 34.81
N ASP A 12 -6.85 19.50 34.18
CA ASP A 12 -6.57 19.55 32.75
C ASP A 12 -7.81 19.31 31.88
N VAL A 13 -8.64 18.33 32.23
CA VAL A 13 -9.91 18.05 31.54
C VAL A 13 -10.84 19.27 31.59
N ALA A 14 -11.06 19.83 32.77
CA ALA A 14 -11.90 21.02 32.95
C ALA A 14 -11.33 22.24 32.21
N ARG A 15 -9.99 22.39 32.19
CA ARG A 15 -9.32 23.44 31.42
C ARG A 15 -9.52 23.29 29.92
N LEU A 16 -9.47 22.08 29.37
CA LEU A 16 -9.74 21.81 27.96
C LEU A 16 -11.20 22.06 27.61
N ALA A 17 -12.14 21.60 28.44
CA ALA A 17 -13.57 21.84 28.26
C ALA A 17 -13.91 23.34 28.23
N ARG A 18 -13.34 24.12 29.17
CA ARG A 18 -13.50 25.58 29.21
C ARG A 18 -12.92 26.30 28.00
N LYS A 19 -11.96 25.69 27.30
CA LYS A 19 -11.44 26.20 26.02
C LYS A 19 -12.32 25.82 24.82
N GLY A 20 -13.48 25.21 25.04
CA GLY A 20 -14.41 24.80 23.98
C GLY A 20 -14.04 23.49 23.30
N ARG A 21 -13.30 22.60 23.99
CA ARG A 21 -13.00 21.26 23.48
C ARG A 21 -13.95 20.25 24.10
N ASP A 22 -14.41 19.30 23.29
CA ASP A 22 -15.09 18.11 23.80
C ASP A 22 -14.04 17.11 24.29
N VAL A 23 -14.19 16.65 25.52
CA VAL A 23 -13.19 15.82 26.21
C VAL A 23 -13.81 14.52 26.66
N VAL A 24 -13.17 13.42 26.29
CA VAL A 24 -13.56 12.08 26.75
C VAL A 24 -12.57 11.67 27.83
N LEU A 25 -13.04 11.63 29.07
CA LEU A 25 -12.26 11.18 30.22
C LEU A 25 -12.42 9.67 30.37
N VAL A 26 -11.39 8.92 29.98
CA VAL A 26 -11.38 7.46 30.19
C VAL A 26 -10.89 7.14 31.59
N SER A 27 -11.73 6.52 32.42
CA SER A 27 -11.32 6.03 33.74
C SER A 27 -12.16 4.86 34.21
N SER A 28 -11.48 3.78 34.64
CA SER A 28 -12.10 2.66 35.34
C SER A 28 -12.33 2.92 36.83
N ASP A 29 -11.78 4.03 37.37
CA ASP A 29 -11.95 4.40 38.78
C ASP A 29 -13.30 5.11 38.99
N LYS A 30 -14.32 4.28 39.24
CA LYS A 30 -15.68 4.72 39.57
C LYS A 30 -15.77 5.57 40.85
N ARG A 31 -14.73 5.60 41.70
CA ARG A 31 -14.76 6.36 42.96
C ARG A 31 -14.19 7.77 42.81
N ALA A 32 -13.28 7.97 41.85
CA ALA A 32 -12.61 9.25 41.66
C ALA A 32 -13.46 10.24 40.84
N PHE A 33 -14.09 9.77 39.75
CA PHE A 33 -14.77 10.64 38.80
C PHE A 33 -16.26 10.35 38.62
N ALA A 34 -16.71 9.11 38.89
CA ALA A 34 -18.08 8.71 38.62
C ALA A 34 -19.05 9.03 39.75
N GLY A 35 -20.27 9.40 39.39
CA GLY A 35 -21.45 9.44 40.24
C GLY A 35 -22.07 8.05 40.43
N ARG A 36 -23.24 8.02 41.06
CA ARG A 36 -23.95 6.76 41.38
C ARG A 36 -24.46 6.00 40.15
N ASP A 37 -24.72 6.72 39.06
CA ASP A 37 -25.19 6.20 37.79
C ASP A 37 -24.05 5.82 36.83
N GLY A 38 -22.79 5.98 37.25
CA GLY A 38 -21.62 5.74 36.41
C GLY A 38 -21.27 6.90 35.48
N SER A 39 -22.08 7.97 35.44
CA SER A 39 -21.77 9.21 34.73
C SER A 39 -20.82 10.08 35.56
N LEU A 40 -20.39 11.24 35.04
CA LEU A 40 -19.56 12.17 35.77
C LEU A 40 -20.24 12.60 37.09
N SER A 41 -19.50 12.59 38.20
CA SER A 41 -20.06 12.92 39.51
C SER A 41 -20.64 14.33 39.55
N GLN A 42 -21.70 14.54 40.32
CA GLN A 42 -22.43 15.81 40.38
C GLN A 42 -21.52 17.02 40.68
N ALA A 43 -20.51 16.84 41.54
CA ALA A 43 -19.56 17.88 41.87
C ALA A 43 -18.73 18.30 40.64
N LEU A 44 -18.19 17.31 39.91
CA LEU A 44 -17.38 17.55 38.71
C LEU A 44 -18.24 18.10 37.56
N SER A 45 -19.45 17.59 37.37
CA SER A 45 -20.41 18.12 36.38
C SER A 45 -20.76 19.58 36.64
N ALA A 46 -20.88 19.99 37.91
CA ALA A 46 -21.14 21.38 38.27
C ALA A 46 -19.93 22.29 37.95
N GLU A 47 -18.70 21.80 38.08
CA GLU A 47 -17.48 22.59 37.81
C GLU A 47 -17.28 22.95 36.33
N ILE A 48 -17.89 22.19 35.43
CA ILE A 48 -17.84 22.39 33.98
C ILE A 48 -19.18 22.84 33.38
N ALA A 49 -20.20 23.11 34.21
CA ALA A 49 -21.55 23.45 33.72
C ALA A 49 -21.58 24.67 32.79
N ASP A 50 -20.69 25.65 33.02
CA ASP A 50 -20.55 26.87 32.21
C ASP A 50 -19.43 26.75 31.14
N ALA A 51 -18.88 25.56 30.92
CA ALA A 51 -17.85 25.35 29.90
C ALA A 51 -18.46 25.37 28.49
N SER A 52 -17.72 25.92 27.52
CA SER A 52 -18.16 25.95 26.11
C SER A 52 -18.06 24.59 25.40
N GLY A 53 -17.28 23.65 25.94
CA GLY A 53 -17.16 22.27 25.45
C GLY A 53 -17.77 21.29 26.44
N SER A 54 -17.75 20.00 26.10
CA SER A 54 -18.33 18.92 26.91
C SER A 54 -17.28 18.01 27.57
N VAL A 55 -17.68 17.30 28.63
CA VAL A 55 -16.89 16.20 29.20
C VAL A 55 -17.76 14.97 29.33
N GLU A 56 -17.33 13.87 28.72
CA GLU A 56 -17.93 12.54 28.86
C GLU A 56 -17.01 11.65 29.69
N LEU A 57 -17.57 10.97 30.70
CA LEU A 57 -16.83 9.95 31.47
C LEU A 57 -17.07 8.59 30.84
N VAL A 58 -15.99 7.93 30.42
CA VAL A 58 -16.03 6.64 29.74
C VAL A 58 -15.27 5.59 30.57
N PRO A 59 -15.89 4.46 30.92
CA PRO A 59 -15.23 3.44 31.73
C PRO A 59 -14.19 2.62 30.96
N GLU A 60 -14.44 2.38 29.68
CA GLU A 60 -13.60 1.55 28.82
C GLU A 60 -13.42 2.22 27.46
N PHE A 61 -12.18 2.55 27.12
CA PHE A 61 -11.87 3.28 25.88
C PHE A 61 -12.20 2.47 24.63
N GLY A 62 -11.87 1.17 24.63
CA GLY A 62 -12.00 0.33 23.44
C GLY A 62 -13.42 0.23 22.89
N PRO A 63 -14.38 -0.29 23.68
CA PRO A 63 -15.78 -0.36 23.25
C PRO A 63 -16.40 0.99 22.90
N TRP A 64 -16.04 2.05 23.64
CA TRP A 64 -16.50 3.41 23.34
C TRP A 64 -15.96 3.91 21.99
N LEU A 65 -14.67 3.68 21.71
CA LEU A 65 -14.06 4.06 20.45
C LEU A 65 -14.69 3.30 19.28
N LEU A 66 -14.86 1.99 19.41
CA LEU A 66 -15.53 1.16 18.39
C LEU A 66 -16.96 1.62 18.10
N ALA A 67 -17.74 1.96 19.13
CA ALA A 67 -19.09 2.49 18.96
C ALA A 67 -19.14 3.86 18.26
N ALA A 68 -18.02 4.60 18.28
CA ALA A 68 -17.89 5.88 17.59
C ALA A 68 -17.36 5.76 16.16
N LEU A 69 -16.87 4.59 15.75
CA LEU A 69 -16.38 4.37 14.38
C LEU A 69 -17.55 4.32 13.39
N PRO A 70 -17.42 4.93 12.20
CA PRO A 70 -18.48 4.99 11.20
C PRO A 70 -18.90 3.60 10.67
N ASP A 71 -17.97 2.65 10.63
CA ASP A 71 -18.16 1.35 9.98
C ASP A 71 -18.62 0.25 10.96
N GLY A 72 -18.74 0.57 12.26
CA GLY A 72 -19.28 -0.34 13.27
C GLY A 72 -18.43 -1.59 13.52
N SER A 73 -17.10 -1.50 13.40
CA SER A 73 -16.20 -2.62 13.68
C SER A 73 -16.31 -3.08 15.14
N ASP A 74 -16.23 -4.39 15.36
CA ASP A 74 -16.25 -5.01 16.69
C ASP A 74 -14.83 -5.29 17.24
N ASP A 75 -13.79 -5.05 16.43
CA ASP A 75 -12.38 -5.29 16.79
C ASP A 75 -11.52 -4.07 16.45
N LEU A 76 -10.88 -3.52 17.49
CA LEU A 76 -9.99 -2.36 17.36
C LEU A 76 -8.79 -2.65 16.48
N VAL A 77 -8.26 -3.87 16.55
CA VAL A 77 -7.09 -4.25 15.75
C VAL A 77 -7.47 -4.24 14.28
N GLN A 78 -8.62 -4.85 13.94
CA GLN A 78 -9.13 -4.84 12.58
C GLN A 78 -9.47 -3.41 12.12
N ALA A 79 -10.10 -2.60 12.96
CA ALA A 79 -10.43 -1.21 12.62
C ALA A 79 -9.18 -0.36 12.30
N VAL A 80 -8.08 -0.55 13.04
CA VAL A 80 -6.80 0.13 12.75
C VAL A 80 -6.24 -0.36 11.43
N VAL A 81 -6.29 -1.67 11.18
CA VAL A 81 -5.84 -2.29 9.94
C VAL A 81 -6.62 -1.76 8.73
N ASP A 82 -7.95 -1.69 8.82
CA ASP A 82 -8.82 -1.19 7.75
C ASP A 82 -8.57 0.29 7.48
N ALA A 83 -8.36 1.09 8.53
CA ALA A 83 -8.01 2.50 8.39
C ALA A 83 -6.66 2.70 7.68
N GLN A 84 -5.67 1.84 7.97
CA GLN A 84 -4.36 1.85 7.30
C GLN A 84 -4.47 1.43 5.82
N ASP A 85 -5.29 0.42 5.52
CA ASP A 85 -5.58 0.00 4.14
C ASP A 85 -6.20 1.15 3.35
N GLN A 86 -7.18 1.83 3.95
CA GLN A 86 -7.84 2.97 3.33
C GLN A 86 -6.88 4.15 3.14
N GLU A 87 -6.05 4.46 4.14
CA GLU A 87 -5.05 5.54 4.03
C GLU A 87 -4.07 5.29 2.89
N LEU A 88 -3.56 4.05 2.76
CA LEU A 88 -2.68 3.66 1.66
C LEU A 88 -3.40 3.75 0.31
N TYR A 89 -4.63 3.26 0.22
CA TYR A 89 -5.44 3.35 -0.99
C TYR A 89 -5.66 4.80 -1.42
N ASP A 90 -6.08 5.65 -0.49
CA ASP A 90 -6.31 7.08 -0.74
C ASP A 90 -5.03 7.79 -1.19
N TYR A 91 -3.89 7.45 -0.58
CA TYR A 91 -2.60 7.95 -1.02
C TYR A 91 -2.25 7.52 -2.44
N LEU A 92 -2.44 6.24 -2.76
CA LEU A 92 -2.17 5.70 -4.10
C LEU A 92 -3.05 6.37 -5.16
N VAL A 93 -4.33 6.59 -4.87
CA VAL A 93 -5.26 7.30 -5.78
C VAL A 93 -4.91 8.79 -5.93
N ALA A 94 -4.51 9.45 -4.84
CA ALA A 94 -4.29 10.90 -4.84
C ALA A 94 -2.88 11.32 -5.26
N SER A 95 -1.92 10.39 -5.30
CA SER A 95 -0.53 10.66 -5.65
C SER A 95 -0.20 10.21 -7.07
N ASP A 96 0.83 10.82 -7.66
CA ASP A 96 1.36 10.41 -8.96
C ASP A 96 2.37 9.26 -8.85
N VAL A 97 2.54 8.64 -7.67
CA VAL A 97 3.59 7.64 -7.42
C VAL A 97 3.49 6.46 -8.39
N GLN A 98 2.29 6.14 -8.84
CA GLN A 98 2.03 5.05 -9.78
C GLN A 98 2.58 5.31 -11.18
N SER A 99 2.76 6.58 -11.54
CA SER A 99 3.37 6.96 -12.82
C SER A 99 4.87 6.68 -12.82
N ASP A 100 5.50 6.56 -11.64
CA ASP A 100 6.90 6.21 -11.49
C ASP A 100 7.12 4.69 -11.35
N LEU A 101 6.04 3.91 -11.21
CA LEU A 101 6.09 2.46 -11.11
C LEU A 101 6.03 1.84 -12.51
N GLY A 102 6.92 0.91 -12.79
CA GLY A 102 6.89 0.12 -14.01
C GLY A 102 7.86 -1.05 -13.94
N PRO A 103 7.49 -2.22 -14.47
CA PRO A 103 8.37 -3.37 -14.44
C PRO A 103 9.60 -3.18 -15.32
N GLU A 104 10.61 -3.98 -15.07
CA GLU A 104 11.66 -4.19 -16.06
C GLU A 104 11.19 -5.16 -17.15
N VAL A 105 11.86 -5.12 -18.30
CA VAL A 105 11.49 -5.97 -19.43
C VAL A 105 11.59 -7.46 -19.11
N VAL A 106 12.49 -7.85 -18.21
CA VAL A 106 12.64 -9.24 -17.74
C VAL A 106 11.42 -9.72 -16.96
N ASP A 107 10.71 -8.81 -16.28
CA ASP A 107 9.54 -9.15 -15.47
C ASP A 107 8.31 -9.48 -16.35
N LEU A 108 8.31 -9.01 -17.60
CA LEU A 108 7.24 -9.27 -18.58
C LEU A 108 7.12 -10.74 -18.99
N GLY A 109 8.06 -11.60 -18.58
CA GLY A 109 7.82 -13.04 -18.67
C GLY A 109 7.88 -13.60 -20.10
N PHE A 110 8.55 -12.94 -21.04
CA PHE A 110 8.58 -13.39 -22.42
C PHE A 110 9.15 -14.81 -22.54
N ALA A 111 8.34 -15.75 -23.07
CA ALA A 111 8.77 -17.12 -23.34
C ALA A 111 9.89 -17.20 -24.39
N LYS A 112 9.97 -16.18 -25.26
CA LYS A 112 11.00 -15.99 -26.28
C LYS A 112 11.46 -14.54 -26.25
N SER A 113 12.77 -14.33 -26.28
CA SER A 113 13.35 -13.01 -26.20
C SER A 113 12.90 -12.15 -27.41
N PRO A 114 12.26 -10.99 -27.20
CA PRO A 114 11.95 -10.06 -28.29
C PRO A 114 13.25 -9.52 -28.90
N LEU A 115 13.19 -9.16 -30.18
CA LEU A 115 14.27 -8.41 -30.84
C LEU A 115 14.27 -6.95 -30.38
N ASP A 116 13.09 -6.42 -30.09
CA ASP A 116 12.87 -5.07 -29.58
C ASP A 116 11.53 -5.04 -28.84
N VAL A 117 11.42 -4.21 -27.79
CA VAL A 117 10.19 -4.03 -27.03
C VAL A 117 10.13 -2.65 -26.38
N SER A 118 8.97 -2.02 -26.49
CA SER A 118 8.61 -0.73 -25.90
C SER A 118 7.40 -0.94 -24.99
N MET A 119 7.48 -0.46 -23.76
CA MET A 119 6.31 -0.30 -22.89
C MET A 119 5.71 1.06 -23.20
N ASP A 120 4.49 1.03 -23.71
CA ASP A 120 3.82 2.21 -24.25
C ASP A 120 2.94 2.88 -23.18
N GLU A 121 2.35 2.08 -22.28
CA GLU A 121 1.52 2.56 -21.17
C GLU A 121 1.58 1.57 -19.99
N VAL A 122 1.59 2.10 -18.76
CA VAL A 122 1.49 1.34 -17.51
C VAL A 122 0.38 2.00 -16.69
N GLU A 123 -0.70 1.27 -16.47
CA GLU A 123 -1.90 1.78 -15.78
C GLU A 123 -2.21 0.91 -14.57
N TRP A 124 -2.44 1.52 -13.42
CA TRP A 124 -2.93 0.81 -12.23
C TRP A 124 -4.41 0.46 -12.38
N GLY A 125 -4.76 -0.80 -12.11
CA GLY A 125 -6.14 -1.30 -12.22
C GLY A 125 -7.04 -0.87 -11.07
N GLY A 126 -6.48 -0.25 -10.02
CA GLY A 126 -7.24 0.27 -8.88
C GLY A 126 -7.53 -0.78 -7.80
N THR A 127 -6.97 -1.98 -7.91
CA THR A 127 -7.05 -3.02 -6.88
C THR A 127 -5.84 -2.93 -5.94
N LEU A 128 -6.13 -3.04 -4.66
CA LEU A 128 -5.14 -3.17 -3.58
C LEU A 128 -5.52 -4.38 -2.73
N THR A 129 -4.73 -5.45 -2.79
CA THR A 129 -5.00 -6.68 -2.04
C THR A 129 -3.91 -6.92 -1.00
N ARG A 130 -4.26 -6.85 0.28
CA ARG A 130 -3.37 -7.21 1.38
C ARG A 130 -3.12 -8.72 1.38
N ILE A 131 -1.86 -9.13 1.44
CA ILE A 131 -1.45 -10.54 1.44
C ILE A 131 -0.92 -11.00 2.79
N SER A 132 -0.16 -10.15 3.46
CA SER A 132 0.35 -10.47 4.78
C SER A 132 0.44 -9.24 5.65
N THR A 133 0.47 -9.45 6.96
CA THR A 133 0.72 -8.41 7.94
C THR A 133 1.52 -9.01 9.09
N VAL A 134 2.59 -8.33 9.45
CA VAL A 134 3.48 -8.70 10.54
C VAL A 134 3.60 -7.50 11.47
N ALA A 135 3.26 -7.72 12.74
CA ALA A 135 3.52 -6.73 13.78
C ALA A 135 5.04 -6.69 14.04
N GLY A 136 5.62 -5.52 13.84
CA GLY A 136 7.01 -5.21 14.16
C GLY A 136 7.18 -4.76 15.62
N PRO A 137 8.44 -4.50 16.03
CA PRO A 137 8.73 -3.88 17.32
C PRO A 137 8.13 -2.46 17.41
N ASP A 138 7.93 -1.98 18.63
CA ASP A 138 7.55 -0.59 18.93
C ASP A 138 6.25 -0.09 18.27
N GLY A 139 5.33 -1.01 17.94
CA GLY A 139 4.05 -0.66 17.32
C GLY A 139 4.14 -0.35 15.83
N LEU A 140 5.27 -0.67 15.19
CA LEU A 140 5.39 -0.68 13.74
C LEU A 140 4.63 -1.86 13.14
N TYR A 141 4.06 -1.67 11.98
CA TYR A 141 3.35 -2.73 11.25
C TYR A 141 3.89 -2.81 9.83
N VAL A 142 4.27 -4.02 9.42
CA VAL A 142 4.68 -4.28 8.03
C VAL A 142 3.56 -5.06 7.36
N ALA A 143 3.09 -4.60 6.21
CA ALA A 143 2.10 -5.31 5.43
C ALA A 143 2.54 -5.39 3.97
N GLU A 144 2.25 -6.53 3.33
CA GLU A 144 2.51 -6.76 1.92
C GLU A 144 1.21 -6.61 1.13
N TYR A 145 1.29 -5.90 -0.01
CA TYR A 145 0.16 -5.63 -0.88
C TYR A 145 0.44 -6.03 -2.31
N ASP A 146 -0.60 -6.49 -3.00
CA ASP A 146 -0.61 -6.79 -4.43
C ASP A 146 -1.43 -5.69 -5.08
N LEU A 147 -0.82 -5.02 -6.04
CA LEU A 147 -1.46 -4.04 -6.90
C LEU A 147 -1.55 -4.62 -8.30
N ASP A 148 -2.69 -4.48 -8.94
CA ASP A 148 -2.91 -4.90 -10.32
C ASP A 148 -2.52 -3.80 -11.30
N PHE A 149 -1.84 -4.16 -12.37
CA PHE A 149 -1.43 -3.24 -13.42
C PHE A 149 -1.74 -3.81 -14.79
N SER A 150 -2.20 -2.95 -15.69
CA SER A 150 -2.27 -3.20 -17.10
C SER A 150 -1.08 -2.54 -17.80
N ILE A 151 -0.40 -3.30 -18.66
CA ILE A 151 0.76 -2.81 -19.41
C ILE A 151 0.51 -2.98 -20.89
N ALA A 152 0.37 -1.84 -21.58
CA ALA A 152 0.34 -1.82 -23.03
C ALA A 152 1.78 -1.79 -23.56
N LEU A 153 2.07 -2.66 -24.51
CA LEU A 153 3.40 -2.73 -25.11
C LEU A 153 3.39 -3.12 -26.58
N SER A 154 4.47 -2.74 -27.24
CA SER A 154 4.76 -3.07 -28.62
C SER A 154 6.12 -3.76 -28.70
N GLY A 155 6.22 -4.83 -29.49
CA GLY A 155 7.43 -5.62 -29.60
C GLY A 155 7.63 -6.22 -30.97
N THR A 156 8.88 -6.42 -31.36
CA THR A 156 9.26 -7.05 -32.62
C THR A 156 9.89 -8.41 -32.36
N PHE A 157 9.39 -9.43 -33.04
CA PHE A 157 9.81 -10.82 -32.87
C PHE A 157 10.29 -11.42 -34.19
N ALA A 158 11.09 -12.47 -34.09
CA ALA A 158 11.39 -13.31 -35.24
C ALA A 158 10.12 -14.08 -35.66
N PRO A 159 9.92 -14.35 -36.97
CA PRO A 159 8.68 -14.94 -37.49
C PRO A 159 8.26 -16.27 -36.87
N TRP A 160 9.21 -17.03 -36.32
CA TRP A 160 8.98 -18.36 -35.75
C TRP A 160 8.78 -18.35 -34.22
N ASP A 161 8.91 -17.20 -33.56
CA ASP A 161 8.88 -17.08 -32.09
C ASP A 161 7.52 -16.59 -31.55
N VAL A 162 6.50 -16.52 -32.41
CA VAL A 162 5.23 -15.83 -32.14
C VAL A 162 4.16 -16.78 -31.65
N ARG A 163 4.13 -17.06 -30.35
CA ARG A 163 2.87 -17.31 -29.63
C ARG A 163 3.09 -17.41 -28.14
N ASP A 164 2.67 -16.39 -27.45
CA ASP A 164 2.29 -16.48 -26.06
C ASP A 164 0.82 -16.05 -26.00
N ASP A 165 -0.06 -16.98 -25.61
CA ASP A 165 -1.51 -16.81 -25.68
C ASP A 165 -2.03 -15.84 -24.60
N ALA A 166 -1.19 -15.46 -23.64
CA ALA A 166 -1.54 -14.50 -22.60
C ALA A 166 -1.66 -13.06 -23.11
N TRP A 167 -1.11 -12.78 -24.29
CA TRP A 167 -1.08 -11.45 -24.87
C TRP A 167 -2.34 -11.24 -25.72
N VAL A 168 -3.10 -10.19 -25.43
CA VAL A 168 -4.18 -9.74 -26.33
C VAL A 168 -3.54 -9.05 -27.54
N THR A 169 -3.12 -9.84 -28.53
CA THR A 169 -2.28 -9.33 -29.63
C THR A 169 -3.06 -8.87 -30.85
N ARG A 170 -2.58 -7.77 -31.46
CA ARG A 170 -2.67 -7.56 -32.91
C ARG A 170 -1.32 -7.90 -33.50
N SER A 171 -1.30 -8.74 -34.53
CA SER A 171 -0.07 -9.09 -35.23
C SER A 171 -0.06 -8.54 -36.66
N ARG A 172 1.11 -8.03 -37.07
CA ARG A 172 1.38 -7.68 -38.46
C ARG A 172 2.74 -8.22 -38.86
N GLU A 173 2.79 -8.83 -40.04
CA GLU A 173 4.04 -9.25 -40.66
C GLU A 173 4.59 -8.11 -41.52
N GLU A 174 5.85 -7.74 -41.28
CA GLU A 174 6.55 -6.73 -42.07
C GLU A 174 8.03 -7.11 -42.21
N LEU A 175 8.53 -7.16 -43.46
CA LEU A 175 9.94 -7.40 -43.78
C LEU A 175 10.58 -8.62 -43.07
N GLY A 176 9.84 -9.72 -42.92
CA GLY A 176 10.34 -10.92 -42.25
C GLY A 176 10.45 -10.78 -40.72
N ARG A 177 9.66 -9.87 -40.14
CA ARG A 177 9.50 -9.69 -38.69
C ARG A 177 8.02 -9.70 -38.35
N VAL A 178 7.71 -10.02 -37.10
CA VAL A 178 6.36 -9.93 -36.57
C VAL A 178 6.33 -8.85 -35.51
N ILE A 179 5.49 -7.85 -35.75
CA ILE A 179 5.21 -6.79 -34.77
C ILE A 179 3.99 -7.24 -33.99
N LEU A 180 4.12 -7.25 -32.66
CA LEU A 180 3.05 -7.53 -31.72
C LEU A 180 2.76 -6.26 -30.93
N GLU A 181 1.49 -5.87 -30.91
CA GLU A 181 0.94 -4.88 -29.99
C GLU A 181 -0.04 -5.61 -29.10
N GLY A 182 0.06 -5.43 -27.79
CA GLY A 182 -0.86 -6.07 -26.86
C GLY A 182 -0.80 -5.50 -25.46
N GLU A 183 -1.70 -6.03 -24.65
CA GLU A 183 -1.86 -5.68 -23.25
C GLU A 183 -1.55 -6.90 -22.38
N LEU A 184 -0.77 -6.69 -21.32
CA LEU A 184 -0.41 -7.71 -20.34
C LEU A 184 -0.84 -7.28 -18.94
N GLN A 185 -1.50 -8.20 -18.25
CA GLN A 185 -1.92 -8.02 -16.86
C GLN A 185 -0.79 -8.47 -15.91
N MET A 186 -0.36 -7.56 -15.06
CA MET A 186 0.76 -7.71 -14.14
C MET A 186 0.30 -7.45 -12.71
N VAL A 187 1.05 -7.98 -11.75
CA VAL A 187 0.86 -7.76 -10.33
C VAL A 187 2.17 -7.27 -9.74
N LEU A 188 2.11 -6.11 -9.08
CA LEU A 188 3.20 -5.55 -8.30
C LEU A 188 3.02 -5.92 -6.83
N ARG A 189 4.04 -6.55 -6.24
CA ARG A 189 4.18 -6.73 -4.79
C ARG A 189 4.89 -5.51 -4.23
N ILE A 190 4.26 -4.85 -3.26
CA ILE A 190 4.91 -3.83 -2.42
C ILE A 190 4.89 -4.26 -0.95
N THR A 191 5.89 -3.78 -0.21
CA THR A 191 5.91 -3.81 1.25
C THR A 191 5.65 -2.41 1.78
N VAL A 192 4.77 -2.29 2.75
CA VAL A 192 4.45 -1.01 3.39
C VAL A 192 4.70 -1.12 4.89
N LEU A 193 5.53 -0.21 5.39
CA LEU A 193 5.79 -0.03 6.81
C LEU A 193 4.91 1.11 7.32
N PHE A 194 3.97 0.79 8.20
CA PHE A 194 3.13 1.74 8.91
C PHE A 194 3.73 2.12 10.26
N GLY A 195 3.68 3.41 10.57
CA GLY A 195 4.17 4.00 11.82
C GLY A 195 5.56 4.63 11.74
N GLY A 196 5.89 5.46 12.73
CA GLY A 196 7.12 6.26 12.77
C GLY A 196 6.86 7.77 12.69
N ASP A 197 7.89 8.56 12.36
CA ASP A 197 7.79 10.03 12.18
C ASP A 197 7.05 10.42 10.88
N VAL A 198 6.92 9.47 9.94
CA VAL A 198 6.15 9.55 8.70
C VAL A 198 4.98 8.57 8.80
N SER A 199 3.82 8.87 8.19
CA SER A 199 2.63 8.02 8.29
C SER A 199 2.91 6.57 7.84
N PHE A 200 3.58 6.40 6.69
CA PHE A 200 4.09 5.11 6.21
C PHE A 200 5.21 5.29 5.16
N SER A 201 5.91 4.20 4.84
CA SER A 201 6.86 4.11 3.71
C SER A 201 6.57 2.90 2.84
N ILE A 202 6.76 3.03 1.53
CA ILE A 202 6.51 1.99 0.52
C ILE A 202 7.84 1.53 -0.08
N GLU A 203 8.02 0.21 -0.18
CA GLU A 203 9.13 -0.44 -0.88
C GLU A 203 8.58 -1.36 -1.97
N GLU A 204 9.15 -1.25 -3.17
CA GLU A 204 8.84 -2.15 -4.28
C GLU A 204 9.61 -3.47 -4.11
N GLU A 205 8.91 -4.60 -4.19
CA GLU A 205 9.52 -5.91 -3.99
C GLU A 205 9.71 -6.66 -5.32
N SER A 206 8.62 -6.82 -6.08
CA SER A 206 8.65 -7.62 -7.30
C SER A 206 7.45 -7.41 -8.21
N TRP A 207 7.70 -7.58 -9.50
CA TRP A 207 6.68 -7.68 -10.53
C TRP A 207 6.49 -9.13 -10.98
N ARG A 208 5.26 -9.49 -11.33
CA ARG A 208 4.95 -10.79 -11.93
C ARG A 208 3.71 -10.72 -12.81
N ARG A 209 3.57 -11.67 -13.73
CA ARG A 209 2.36 -11.80 -14.54
C ARG A 209 1.19 -12.30 -13.71
N ALA A 210 0.00 -11.77 -13.98
CA ALA A 210 -1.23 -12.19 -13.31
C ALA A 210 -1.63 -13.64 -13.67
N ASP A 211 -1.16 -14.17 -14.81
CA ASP A 211 -1.39 -15.55 -15.26
C ASP A 211 -0.46 -16.59 -14.59
N GLY A 212 0.50 -16.15 -13.76
CA GLY A 212 1.41 -17.02 -13.01
C GLY A 212 2.62 -17.52 -13.80
N VAL A 213 2.86 -17.03 -15.03
CA VAL A 213 4.10 -17.27 -15.75
C VAL A 213 5.26 -16.54 -15.06
N SER A 214 6.40 -17.22 -14.90
CA SER A 214 7.59 -16.67 -14.23
C SER A 214 8.26 -15.56 -15.04
N SER A 215 9.29 -14.93 -14.46
CA SER A 215 10.13 -13.98 -15.17
C SER A 215 10.68 -14.57 -16.49
N GLY A 216 10.82 -13.68 -17.47
CA GLY A 216 11.11 -14.00 -18.85
C GLY A 216 12.60 -14.13 -19.10
N LEU A 217 12.96 -14.43 -20.35
CA LEU A 217 14.35 -14.33 -20.78
C LEU A 217 14.71 -12.84 -21.01
N ASP A 218 15.96 -12.48 -20.74
CA ASP A 218 16.49 -11.15 -21.07
C ASP A 218 16.25 -10.81 -22.54
N VAL A 219 16.03 -9.51 -22.83
CA VAL A 219 15.99 -9.00 -24.21
C VAL A 219 17.32 -9.22 -24.88
N TYR A 220 17.31 -9.78 -26.08
CA TYR A 220 18.49 -9.82 -26.92
C TYR A 220 18.83 -8.41 -27.37
N ARG A 221 19.82 -7.79 -26.71
CA ARG A 221 20.37 -6.48 -27.08
C ARG A 221 21.61 -6.66 -27.96
N PRO A 222 21.52 -6.61 -29.29
CA PRO A 222 22.68 -6.77 -30.17
C PRO A 222 23.78 -5.72 -29.92
N GLU A 223 23.42 -4.56 -29.39
CA GLU A 223 24.34 -3.49 -28.98
C GLU A 223 25.17 -3.81 -27.74
N TRP A 224 24.75 -4.76 -26.89
CA TRP A 224 25.54 -5.26 -25.77
C TRP A 224 26.50 -6.38 -26.19
N ASN A 225 26.37 -6.85 -27.43
CA ASN A 225 27.23 -7.84 -28.06
C ASN A 225 28.37 -7.21 -28.90
N GLN A 226 28.62 -5.90 -28.76
CA GLN A 226 29.71 -5.21 -29.47
C GLN A 226 31.13 -5.64 -29.01
N LEU A 227 31.27 -6.58 -28.07
CA LEU A 227 32.55 -7.15 -27.67
C LEU A 227 32.86 -8.54 -28.26
N GLN A 228 32.07 -9.03 -29.22
CA GLN A 228 32.47 -10.18 -30.02
C GLN A 228 32.34 -9.89 -31.52
N THR A 229 33.10 -8.90 -31.99
CA THR A 229 33.63 -9.00 -33.35
C THR A 229 34.51 -10.25 -33.37
N PRO A 230 34.24 -11.29 -34.17
CA PRO A 230 35.30 -12.22 -34.48
C PRO A 230 36.37 -11.38 -35.16
N LEU A 231 37.57 -11.33 -34.58
CA LEU A 231 38.76 -10.92 -35.31
C LEU A 231 38.87 -11.89 -36.50
N LEU A 232 38.29 -11.51 -37.63
CA LEU A 232 38.68 -12.03 -38.92
C LEU A 232 40.15 -11.64 -39.10
N ASP A 233 41.03 -12.58 -38.81
CA ASP A 233 42.33 -12.64 -39.45
C ASP A 233 42.09 -12.77 -40.97
N ASP A 234 42.79 -11.97 -41.76
CA ASP A 234 42.79 -11.93 -43.23
C ASP A 234 43.12 -13.29 -43.92
N SER A 235 43.25 -14.39 -43.19
CA SER A 235 43.58 -15.72 -43.71
C SER A 235 42.46 -16.78 -43.63
N GLY A 236 41.26 -16.47 -43.14
CA GLY A 236 40.06 -17.27 -43.41
C GLY A 236 40.10 -18.75 -42.96
N HIS A 237 40.48 -19.03 -41.71
CA HIS A 237 40.33 -20.38 -41.13
C HIS A 237 39.71 -20.34 -39.72
N PHE A 238 38.74 -21.24 -39.49
CA PHE A 238 38.04 -21.46 -38.22
C PHE A 238 38.85 -22.36 -37.28
N TRP A 239 38.81 -22.06 -35.98
CA TRP A 239 38.92 -23.04 -34.90
C TRP A 239 37.66 -22.95 -34.04
#